data_AF-A0A5E4UIG7-F1
#
_entry.id   AF-A0A5E4UIG7-F1
#
_cell.length_a   1.000
_cell.length_b   1.000
_cell.length_c   1.000
_cell.angle_alpha   90.00
_cell.angle_beta   90.00
_cell.angle_gamma   90.00
#
_symmetry.space_group_name_H-M   'P 1'
#
loop_
_entity.id
_entity.type
_entity.pdbx_description
1 polymer ?
#
loop_
_entity_poly.entity_id
_entity_poly.type
_entity_poly.pdbx_seq_one_letter_code
_entity_poly.pdbx_strand_id
1 'polypeptide(L)' 'MTRAFGGVQAVAAQAQLNPTQLYRTLSPKGNPGLSSLSAILKAMGLRLSVQPIERLETSGVA' A
#
# COMPACT_ATOMS: atom_id res chain seq x y z
N MET A 1 -7.65 -7.59 -4.84
CA MET A 1 -7.67 -6.19 -4.33
C MET A 1 -8.17 -5.21 -5.39
N THR A 2 -7.51 -5.11 -6.55
CA THR A 2 -7.85 -4.14 -7.62
C THR A 2 -9.19 -4.35 -8.32
N ARG A 3 -9.80 -5.55 -8.25
CA ARG A 3 -11.10 -5.85 -8.90
C ARG A 3 -12.22 -4.90 -8.48
N ALA A 4 -12.25 -4.44 -7.22
CA ALA A 4 -13.24 -3.49 -6.72
C ALA A 4 -13.03 -2.06 -7.24
N PHE A 5 -11.90 -1.78 -7.89
CA PHE A 5 -11.47 -0.47 -8.37
C PHE A 5 -11.29 -0.44 -9.90
N GLY A 6 -12.06 -1.25 -10.63
CA GLY A 6 -11.98 -1.34 -12.10
C GLY A 6 -10.86 -2.25 -12.62
N GLY A 7 -10.21 -3.04 -11.76
CA GLY A 7 -9.17 -3.99 -12.14
C GLY A 7 -7.76 -3.38 -12.20
N VAL A 8 -6.78 -4.22 -12.53
CA VAL A 8 -5.35 -3.85 -12.49
C VAL A 8 -5.02 -2.72 -13.47
N GLN A 9 -5.60 -2.75 -14.68
CA GLN A 9 -5.32 -1.75 -15.71
C GLN A 9 -5.85 -0.36 -15.33
N ALA A 10 -7.06 -0.29 -14.78
CA ALA A 10 -7.66 0.98 -14.35
C ALA A 10 -6.86 1.63 -13.22
N VAL A 11 -6.47 0.84 -12.20
CA VAL A 11 -5.66 1.34 -11.09
C VAL A 11 -4.25 1.75 -11.56
N ALA A 12 -3.64 0.98 -12.46
CA ALA A 12 -2.33 1.32 -13.02
C ALA A 12 -2.35 2.67 -13.76
N ALA A 13 -3.37 2.89 -14.61
CA ALA A 13 -3.53 4.14 -15.34
C ALA A 13 -3.73 5.34 -14.39
N GLN A 14 -4.61 5.21 -13.39
CA GLN A 14 -4.83 6.29 -12.41
C GLN A 14 -3.61 6.56 -11.52
N ALA A 15 -2.86 5.52 -11.16
CA ALA A 15 -1.63 5.65 -10.39
C ALA A 15 -0.42 6.12 -11.23
N GLN A 16 -0.59 6.32 -12.55
CA GLN A 16 0.48 6.65 -13.51
C GLN A 16 1.63 5.63 -13.48
N LEU A 17 1.29 4.37 -13.27
CA LEU A 17 2.22 3.24 -13.29
C LEU A 17 1.89 2.32 -14.45
N ASN A 18 2.91 1.65 -15.00
CA ASN A 18 2.62 0.54 -15.91
C ASN A 18 2.14 -0.70 -15.10
N PRO A 19 1.34 -1.60 -15.70
CA PRO A 19 0.81 -2.78 -15.00
C PRO A 19 1.90 -3.67 -14.38
N THR A 20 3.08 -3.75 -15.00
CA THR A 20 4.22 -4.52 -14.48
C THR A 20 4.80 -3.91 -13.20
N GLN A 21 4.94 -2.59 -13.13
CA GLN A 21 5.35 -1.86 -11.93
C GLN A 21 4.32 -2.02 -10.83
N LEU A 22 3.02 -1.93 -11.15
CA LEU A 22 1.96 -2.16 -10.19
C LEU A 22 2.03 -3.60 -9.65
N TYR A 23 2.21 -4.59 -10.52
CA TYR A 23 2.38 -6.00 -10.09
C TYR A 23 3.62 -6.19 -9.22
N ARG A 24 4.78 -5.63 -9.59
CA ARG A 24 6.00 -5.70 -8.76
C ARG A 24 5.79 -5.05 -7.39
N THR A 25 5.06 -3.95 -7.33
CA THR A 25 4.79 -3.19 -6.10
C THR A 25 3.82 -3.94 -5.19
N LEU A 26 2.77 -4.56 -5.73
CA LEU A 26 1.75 -5.28 -4.96
C LEU A 26 2.02 -6.78 -4.78
N SER A 27 3.04 -7.33 -5.43
CA SER A 27 3.36 -8.76 -5.32
C SER A 27 3.89 -9.13 -3.93
N PRO A 28 3.68 -10.38 -3.47
CA PRO A 28 4.19 -10.83 -2.17
C PRO A 28 5.71 -10.74 -2.00
N LYS A 29 6.46 -10.81 -3.10
CA LYS A 29 7.94 -10.68 -3.14
C LYS A 29 8.40 -9.29 -3.57
N GLY A 30 7.49 -8.33 -3.67
CA GLY A 30 7.77 -6.97 -4.11
C GLY A 30 8.59 -6.18 -3.10
N ASN A 31 9.32 -5.18 -3.57
CA ASN A 31 9.86 -4.10 -2.74
C ASN A 31 9.21 -2.79 -3.19
N PRO A 32 8.00 -2.47 -2.73
CA PRO A 32 7.30 -1.27 -3.14
C PRO A 32 8.04 -0.02 -2.65
N GLY A 33 8.40 0.86 -3.58
CA GLY A 33 8.76 2.23 -3.20
C GLY A 33 7.57 2.92 -2.54
N LEU A 34 7.81 3.71 -1.49
CA LEU A 34 6.74 4.40 -0.75
C LEU A 34 5.91 5.32 -1.65
N SER A 35 6.53 5.94 -2.65
CA SER A 35 5.86 6.76 -3.66
C SER A 35 4.88 5.95 -4.52
N SER A 36 5.30 4.79 -5.02
CA SER A 36 4.46 3.89 -5.82
C SER A 36 3.28 3.36 -5.01
N LEU A 37 3.53 2.93 -3.77
CA LEU A 37 2.46 2.47 -2.89
C LEU A 37 1.45 3.59 -2.61
N SER A 38 1.93 4.81 -2.35
CA SER A 38 1.08 5.98 -2.10
C SER A 38 0.23 6.35 -3.31
N ALA A 39 0.79 6.28 -4.53
CA ALA A 39 0.04 6.54 -5.76
C ALA A 39 -1.07 5.51 -5.99
N ILE A 40 -0.79 4.23 -5.74
CA ILE A 40 -1.78 3.15 -5.83
C ILE A 40 -2.90 3.35 -4.81
N LEU A 41 -2.56 3.64 -3.55
CA LEU A 41 -3.55 3.91 -2.52
C LEU A 41 -4.45 5.08 -2.90
N LYS A 42 -3.88 6.19 -3.39
CA LYS A 42 -4.66 7.35 -3.86
C LYS A 42 -5.61 7.01 -5.00
N ALA A 43 -5.15 6.24 -6.00
CA ALA A 43 -6.01 5.76 -7.09
C ALA A 43 -7.18 4.90 -6.58
N MET A 44 -7.00 4.23 -5.44
CA MET A 44 -8.04 3.44 -4.77
C MET A 44 -8.88 4.25 -3.76
N GLY A 45 -8.67 5.57 -3.63
CA GLY A 45 -9.34 6.39 -2.62
C GLY A 45 -8.88 6.13 -1.18
N LEU A 46 -7.68 5.58 -1.00
CA LEU A 46 -7.09 5.22 0.29
C LEU A 46 -5.87 6.10 0.62
N ARG A 47 -5.47 6.09 1.89
CA ARG A 47 -4.23 6.74 2.36
C ARG A 47 -3.47 5.83 3.31
N LEU A 48 -2.15 5.98 3.33
CA LEU A 48 -1.30 5.37 4.35
C LEU A 48 -1.30 6.26 5.59
N SER A 49 -1.50 5.66 6.76
CA SER A 49 -1.39 6.34 8.05
C SER A 49 -0.43 5.57 8.94
N VAL A 50 0.40 6.30 9.68
CA VAL A 50 1.29 5.74 10.70
C VAL A 50 0.68 6.03 12.06
N GLN A 51 0.68 5.04 12.94
CA GLN A 51 0.27 5.17 14.33
C GLN A 51 1.45 4.79 15.23
N PRO A 52 1.53 5.35 16.46
CA PRO A 52 2.51 4.89 17.44
C PRO A 52 2.34 3.40 17.71
N ILE A 53 3.46 2.69 17.87
CA ILE A 53 3.43 1.34 18.44
C ILE A 53 3.15 1.53 19.93
N GLU A 54 1.98 1.06 20.40
CA GLU A 54 1.73 0.94 21.83
C GLU A 54 2.80 0.03 22.40
N ARG A 55 3.75 0.60 23.16
CA ARG A 55 4.58 -0.21 24.03
C ARG A 55 3.65 -0.77 25.08
N LEU A 56 3.46 -2.09 25.06
CA LEU A 56 3.07 -2.82 26.26
C LEU A 56 4.11 -2.46 27.31
N GLU A 57 3.76 -1.51 28.18
CA GLU A 57 4.51 -1.25 29.40
C GLU A 57 4.57 -2.59 30.13
N THR A 58 5.71 -3.25 30.07
CA THR A 58 6.01 -4.39 30.91
C THR A 58 5.97 -3.86 32.33
N SER A 59 4.78 -3.92 32.94
CA SER A 59 4.56 -3.54 34.33
C SER A 59 5.63 -4.24 35.15
N GLY A 60 6.42 -3.42 35.85
CA GLY A 60 7.43 -3.86 36.77
C GLY A 60 6.87 -4.93 37.68
N VAL A 61 7.56 -6.06 37.71
CA VAL A 61 7.39 -7.02 38.79
C VAL A 61 7.80 -6.31 40.07
N ALA A 62 6.88 -6.35 41.03
CA ALA A 62 7.00 -5.88 42.39
C ALA A 62 8.24 -6.44 43.11
#